data_AF-A0A7C4H2V9-F1
#
_entry.id   AF-A0A7C4H2V9-F1
#
_cell.length_a   1.000
_cell.length_b   1.000
_cell.length_c   1.000
_cell.angle_alpha   90.00
_cell.angle_beta   90.00
_cell.angle_gamma   90.00
#
_symmetry.space_group_name_H-M   'P 1'
#
loop_
_entity.id
_entity.type
_entity.pdbx_description
1 polymer ?
#
loop_
_entity_poly.entity_id
_entity_poly.type
_entity_poly.pdbx_seq_one_letter_code
_entity_poly.pdbx_strand_id
1 'polypeptide(L)'
;MKEDMICFWSAASEFRRQRGRPVFSVVGFDTLEYVYGKDELLKILGGDLANIRNFGDVRLNIVRPECAIASHLSSLADIHLIIREIYGAIFLQGVKPKTPLLNVEIYSDEEGAEVRLTPIL
;
A
#
# COMPACT_ATOMS: atom_id res chain seq x y z
N MET A 1 -19.09 5.48 3.03
CA MET A 1 -17.74 5.59 3.63
C MET A 1 -17.70 5.28 5.12
N LYS A 2 -18.38 6.05 6.00
CA LYS A 2 -18.30 5.83 7.46
C LYS A 2 -18.75 4.43 7.87
N GLU A 3 -19.88 3.97 7.33
CA GLU A 3 -20.41 2.62 7.56
C GLU A 3 -19.46 1.55 7.02
N ASP A 4 -18.91 1.72 5.82
CA ASP A 4 -17.94 0.79 5.22
C ASP A 4 -16.67 0.69 6.06
N MET A 5 -16.20 1.81 6.62
CA MET A 5 -15.03 1.85 7.51
C MET A 5 -15.31 1.16 8.84
N ILE A 6 -16.51 1.30 9.40
CA ILE A 6 -16.94 0.56 10.60
C ILE A 6 -16.97 -0.95 10.30
N CYS A 7 -17.50 -1.35 9.15
CA CYS A 7 -17.53 -2.73 8.71
C CYS A 7 -16.11 -3.30 8.59
N PHE A 8 -15.21 -2.58 7.91
CA PHE A 8 -13.81 -2.94 7.75
C PHE A 8 -13.11 -3.13 9.10
N TRP A 9 -13.23 -2.17 10.02
CA TRP A 9 -12.55 -2.25 11.32
C TRP A 9 -13.16 -3.32 12.24
N SER A 10 -14.46 -3.59 12.12
CA SER A 10 -15.11 -4.71 12.82
C SER A 10 -14.54 -6.05 12.35
N ALA A 11 -14.43 -6.23 11.03
CA ALA A 11 -13.86 -7.43 10.44
C ALA A 11 -12.37 -7.61 10.80
N ALA A 12 -11.57 -6.54 10.74
CA ALA A 12 -10.17 -6.57 11.14
C ALA A 12 -9.99 -6.91 12.64
N SER A 13 -10.84 -6.33 13.50
CA SER A 13 -10.83 -6.61 14.95
C SER A 13 -11.17 -8.08 15.25
N GLU A 14 -12.19 -8.62 14.58
CA GLU A 14 -12.52 -10.04 14.70
C GLU A 14 -11.39 -10.94 14.21
N PHE A 15 -10.83 -10.66 13.03
CA PHE A 15 -9.73 -11.44 12.47
C PHE A 15 -8.51 -11.45 13.40
N ARG A 16 -8.15 -10.28 13.94
CA ARG A 16 -7.10 -10.14 14.95
C ARG A 16 -7.38 -10.99 16.18
N ARG A 17 -8.60 -10.94 16.72
CA ARG A 17 -9.00 -11.73 17.90
C ARG A 17 -8.88 -13.23 17.64
N GLN A 18 -9.31 -13.70 16.46
CA GLN A 18 -9.24 -15.11 16.10
C GLN A 18 -7.79 -15.60 15.91
N ARG A 19 -6.91 -14.76 15.36
CA ARG A 19 -5.53 -15.16 15.02
C ARG A 19 -4.49 -14.80 16.09
N GLY A 20 -4.81 -13.90 17.02
CA GLY A 20 -3.89 -13.42 18.05
C GLY A 20 -2.66 -12.68 17.50
N ARG A 21 -2.73 -12.17 16.27
CA ARG A 21 -1.61 -11.52 15.55
C ARG A 21 -2.10 -10.25 14.85
N PRO A 22 -1.20 -9.30 14.55
CA PRO A 22 -1.55 -8.14 13.76
C PRO A 22 -2.12 -8.50 12.38
N VAL A 23 -2.96 -7.61 11.85
CA VAL A 23 -3.64 -7.77 10.58
C VAL A 23 -2.77 -7.18 9.47
N PHE A 24 -2.56 -7.95 8.41
CA PHE A 24 -2.05 -7.45 7.15
C PHE A 24 -3.23 -7.10 6.24
N SER A 25 -3.24 -5.87 5.71
CA SER A 25 -4.30 -5.39 4.83
C SER A 25 -3.71 -4.75 3.57
N VAL A 26 -4.37 -4.97 2.44
CA VAL A 26 -4.02 -4.38 1.15
C VAL A 26 -5.19 -3.51 0.70
N VAL A 27 -4.92 -2.23 0.41
CA VAL A 27 -5.97 -1.26 0.06
C VAL A 27 -5.59 -0.51 -1.21
N GLY A 28 -6.46 -0.59 -2.21
CA GLY A 28 -6.38 0.21 -3.43
C GLY A 28 -7.11 1.54 -3.27
N PHE A 29 -6.38 2.65 -3.31
CA PHE A 29 -6.97 3.99 -3.10
C PHE A 29 -7.62 4.57 -4.34
N ASP A 30 -7.32 4.06 -5.54
CA ASP A 30 -7.95 4.50 -6.79
C ASP A 30 -9.47 4.35 -6.73
N THR A 31 -9.93 3.16 -6.32
CA THR A 31 -11.35 2.86 -6.17
C THR A 31 -11.98 3.66 -5.04
N LEU A 32 -11.27 3.84 -3.92
CA LEU A 32 -11.79 4.61 -2.79
C LEU A 32 -11.97 6.08 -3.16
N GLU A 33 -11.04 6.66 -3.91
CA GLU A 33 -11.11 8.06 -4.33
C GLU A 33 -12.22 8.25 -5.36
N TYR A 34 -12.38 7.30 -6.28
CA TYR A 34 -13.48 7.29 -7.25
C TYR A 34 -14.86 7.21 -6.57
N VAL A 35 -15.03 6.35 -5.56
CA VAL A 35 -16.33 6.11 -4.92
C VAL A 35 -16.70 7.19 -3.90
N TYR A 36 -15.75 7.62 -3.07
CA TYR A 36 -16.05 8.50 -1.94
C TYR A 36 -15.58 9.95 -2.13
N GLY A 37 -14.71 10.18 -3.12
CA GLY A 37 -14.07 11.48 -3.31
C GLY A 37 -12.91 11.70 -2.34
N LYS A 38 -11.99 12.58 -2.76
CA LYS A 38 -10.76 12.92 -2.03
C LYS A 38 -11.03 13.49 -0.64
N ASP A 39 -11.99 14.40 -0.50
CA ASP A 39 -12.19 15.14 0.74
C ASP A 39 -12.67 14.23 1.88
N GLU A 40 -13.55 13.27 1.56
CA GLU A 40 -13.99 12.27 2.53
C GLU A 40 -12.85 11.31 2.92
N LEU A 41 -12.02 10.90 1.96
CA LEU A 41 -10.82 10.11 2.24
C LEU A 41 -9.87 10.80 3.22
N LEU A 42 -9.60 12.08 2.99
CA LEU A 42 -8.70 12.87 3.83
C LEU A 42 -9.21 12.98 5.27
N LYS A 43 -10.52 13.13 5.47
CA LYS A 43 -11.11 13.23 6.81
C LYS A 43 -10.87 12.00 7.66
N ILE A 44 -10.85 10.81 7.07
CA ILE A 44 -10.74 9.56 7.82
C ILE A 44 -9.32 8.97 7.84
N LEU A 45 -8.43 9.40 6.94
CA LEU A 45 -7.10 8.83 6.78
C LEU A 45 -6.28 8.86 8.08
N GLY A 46 -6.38 9.96 8.84
CA GLY A 46 -5.68 10.09 10.12
C GLY A 46 -6.11 9.04 11.16
N GLY A 47 -7.42 8.79 11.27
CA GLY A 47 -7.97 7.78 12.17
C GLY A 47 -7.63 6.35 11.73
N ASP A 48 -7.70 6.07 10.43
CA ASP A 48 -7.31 4.77 9.85
C ASP A 48 -5.85 4.45 10.17
N LEU A 49 -4.93 5.40 9.94
CA LEU A 49 -3.50 5.24 10.23
C LEU A 49 -3.20 5.12 11.73
N ALA A 50 -3.90 5.89 12.57
CA ALA A 50 -3.76 5.77 14.02
C ALA A 50 -4.14 4.37 14.51
N ASN A 51 -5.24 3.81 14.00
CA ASN A 51 -5.66 2.45 14.33
C ASN A 51 -4.62 1.42 13.88
N ILE A 52 -4.12 1.52 12.64
CA ILE A 52 -3.08 0.61 12.14
C ILE A 52 -1.88 0.60 13.10
N ARG A 53 -1.39 1.79 13.50
CA ARG A 53 -0.25 1.94 14.41
C ARG A 53 -0.53 1.39 15.81
N ASN A 54 -1.68 1.76 16.40
CA ASN A 54 -2.06 1.35 17.75
C ASN A 54 -2.16 -0.16 17.89
N PHE A 55 -2.55 -0.84 16.82
CA PHE A 55 -2.72 -2.28 16.81
C PHE A 55 -1.52 -3.06 16.27
N GLY A 56 -0.46 -2.38 15.84
CA GLY A 56 0.72 -2.99 15.24
C GLY A 56 0.46 -3.64 13.88
N ASP A 57 -0.60 -3.23 13.18
CA ASP A 57 -0.99 -3.76 11.88
C ASP A 57 -0.01 -3.34 10.78
N VAL A 58 -0.05 -4.10 9.68
CA VAL A 58 0.69 -3.76 8.45
C VAL A 58 -0.31 -3.45 7.35
N ARG A 59 -0.14 -2.28 6.72
CA ARG A 59 -0.96 -1.84 5.60
C ARG A 59 -0.10 -1.64 4.36
N LEU A 60 -0.47 -2.30 3.27
CA LEU A 60 0.05 -2.04 1.93
C LEU A 60 -0.99 -1.21 1.17
N ASN A 61 -0.65 0.03 0.85
CA ASN A 61 -1.51 0.90 0.05
C ASN A 61 -1.03 0.88 -1.41
N ILE A 62 -1.95 0.63 -2.32
CA ILE A 62 -1.72 0.71 -3.77
C ILE A 62 -2.48 1.93 -4.27
N VAL A 63 -1.79 2.83 -4.95
CA VAL A 63 -2.37 4.08 -5.44
C VAL A 63 -1.70 4.47 -6.74
N ARG A 64 -2.51 4.92 -7.70
CA ARG A 64 -2.02 5.53 -8.93
C ARG A 64 -1.41 6.90 -8.64
N PRO A 65 -0.29 7.27 -9.28
CA PRO A 65 0.35 8.56 -9.06
C PRO A 65 -0.58 9.77 -9.27
N GLU A 66 -1.59 9.63 -10.12
CA GLU A 66 -2.52 10.71 -10.49
C GLU A 66 -3.62 10.94 -9.46
N CYS A 67 -3.83 10.01 -8.53
CA CYS A 67 -4.84 10.18 -7.48
C CYS A 67 -4.42 11.29 -6.51
N ALA A 68 -5.38 12.15 -6.17
CA ALA A 68 -5.11 13.32 -5.35
C ALA A 68 -4.69 12.97 -3.91
N ILE A 69 -5.05 11.77 -3.44
CA ILE A 69 -4.67 11.23 -2.14
C ILE A 69 -3.22 10.68 -2.09
N ALA A 70 -2.58 10.42 -3.25
CA ALA A 70 -1.27 9.76 -3.32
C ALA A 70 -0.16 10.53 -2.59
N SER A 71 -0.14 11.86 -2.69
CA SER A 71 0.82 12.71 -1.98
C SER A 71 0.67 12.65 -0.46
N HIS A 72 -0.54 12.50 0.04
CA HIS A 72 -0.81 12.37 1.47
C HIS A 72 -0.35 11.00 1.98
N LEU A 73 -0.70 9.93 1.25
CA LEU A 73 -0.28 8.56 1.58
C LEU A 73 1.24 8.42 1.60
N SER A 74 1.93 8.93 0.57
CA SER A 74 3.39 8.87 0.49
C SER A 74 4.09 9.60 1.64
N SER A 75 3.52 10.72 2.10
CA SER A 75 4.06 11.45 3.27
C SER A 75 3.95 10.64 4.56
N LEU A 76 2.84 9.91 4.74
CA LEU A 76 2.48 9.21 5.97
C LEU A 76 3.00 7.77 6.06
N ALA A 77 3.20 7.11 4.92
CA ALA A 77 3.64 5.72 4.85
C ALA A 77 5.05 5.55 5.44
N ASP A 78 5.35 4.50 6.18
CA ASP A 78 6.73 4.27 6.66
C ASP A 78 7.66 3.87 5.50
N ILE A 79 7.11 3.14 4.52
CA ILE A 79 7.77 2.76 3.27
C ILE A 79 6.96 3.30 2.08
N HIS A 80 7.63 4.02 1.18
CA HIS A 80 7.07 4.50 -0.07
C HIS A 80 7.93 4.00 -1.23
N LEU A 81 7.34 3.08 -2.00
CA LEU A 81 7.92 2.53 -3.22
C LEU A 81 7.13 3.03 -4.42
N ILE A 82 7.82 3.27 -5.53
CA ILE A 82 7.20 3.59 -6.81
C ILE A 82 7.65 2.60 -7.86
N ILE A 83 6.74 2.27 -8.77
CA ILE A 83 7.00 1.45 -9.94
C ILE A 83 7.11 2.37 -11.15
N ARG A 84 8.13 2.21 -11.97
CA ARG A 84 8.36 2.98 -13.19
C ARG A 84 8.59 2.04 -14.36
N GLU A 85 8.08 2.40 -15.53
CA GLU A 85 8.49 1.79 -16.79
C GLU A 85 9.52 2.72 -17.45
N ILE A 86 10.71 2.18 -17.77
CA ILE A 86 11.79 2.90 -18.44
C ILE A 86 12.25 2.05 -19.61
N TYR A 87 12.06 2.55 -20.84
CA TYR A 87 12.35 1.83 -22.09
C TYR A 87 11.73 0.42 -22.16
N GLY A 88 10.50 0.26 -21.64
CA GLY A 88 9.78 -1.02 -21.63
C GLY A 88 10.17 -1.99 -20.50
N ALA A 89 11.17 -1.65 -19.68
CA ALA A 89 11.53 -2.43 -18.49
C ALA A 89 10.91 -1.84 -17.22
N ILE A 90 10.52 -2.71 -16.29
CA ILE A 90 9.91 -2.33 -15.01
C ILE A 90 10.98 -2.12 -13.96
N PHE A 91 10.86 -1.01 -13.24
CA PHE A 91 11.75 -0.64 -12.15
C PHE A 91 10.98 -0.39 -10.87
N LEU A 92 11.51 -0.88 -9.76
CA LEU A 92 11.09 -0.54 -8.43
C LEU A 92 12.07 0.48 -7.83
N GLN A 93 11.55 1.53 -7.20
CA GLN A 93 12.37 2.52 -6.51
C GLN A 93 11.77 2.85 -5.15
N GLY A 94 12.57 2.71 -4.10
CA GLY A 94 12.28 3.29 -2.81
C GLY A 94 12.46 4.81 -2.86
N VAL A 95 11.40 5.53 -2.56
CA VAL A 95 11.44 6.97 -2.25
C VAL A 95 11.70 7.15 -0.76
N LYS A 96 11.08 6.29 0.06
CA LYS A 96 11.31 6.22 1.51
C LYS A 96 11.35 4.76 1.96
N PRO A 97 12.48 4.25 2.49
CA PRO A 97 13.82 4.82 2.35
C PRO A 97 14.24 4.92 0.88
N LYS A 98 15.24 5.77 0.58
CA LYS A 98 15.73 5.95 -0.79
C LYS A 98 16.52 4.73 -1.26
N THR A 99 16.21 4.22 -2.46
CA THR A 99 17.01 3.18 -3.14
C THR A 99 17.42 3.62 -4.55
N PRO A 100 18.40 2.95 -5.19
CA PRO A 100 18.57 3.01 -6.64
C PRO A 100 17.33 2.54 -7.39
N LEU A 101 17.32 2.72 -8.72
CA LEU A 101 16.37 2.02 -9.58
C LEU A 101 16.72 0.54 -9.58
N LEU A 102 15.77 -0.31 -9.20
CA LEU A 102 15.92 -1.76 -9.18
C LEU A 102 15.16 -2.33 -10.37
N ASN A 103 15.86 -2.86 -11.37
CA ASN A 103 15.24 -3.63 -12.45
C ASN A 103 14.48 -4.81 -11.83
N VAL A 104 13.23 -4.99 -12.22
CA VAL A 104 12.39 -6.10 -11.79
C VAL A 104 12.35 -7.15 -12.90
N GLU A 105 12.96 -8.30 -12.63
CA GLU A 105 12.88 -9.47 -13.50
C GLU A 105 12.06 -10.56 -12.80
N ILE A 106 11.14 -11.17 -13.54
CA ILE A 106 10.34 -12.30 -13.06
C ILE A 106 10.78 -13.53 -13.83
N TYR A 107 11.33 -14.49 -13.12
CA TYR A 107 11.65 -15.82 -13.65
C TYR A 107 10.54 -16.77 -13.20
N SER A 108 10.11 -17.67 -14.07
CA SER A 108 9.11 -18.68 -13.70
C SER A 108 9.54 -20.02 -14.26
N ASP A 109 9.55 -21.02 -13.40
CA ASP A 109 9.88 -22.40 -13.70
C ASP A 109 8.87 -23.36 -13.04
N GLU A 110 9.20 -24.66 -13.00
CA GLU A 110 8.35 -25.67 -12.36
C GLU A 110 8.26 -25.53 -10.83
N GLU A 111 9.20 -24.83 -10.18
CA GLU A 111 9.27 -24.61 -8.73
C GLU A 111 8.54 -23.34 -8.28
N GLY A 112 8.31 -22.39 -9.19
CA GLY A 112 7.47 -21.22 -8.95
C GLY A 112 7.94 -19.98 -9.69
N ALA A 113 7.59 -18.81 -9.16
CA ALA A 113 8.03 -17.52 -9.68
C ALA A 113 9.05 -16.86 -8.73
N GLU A 114 10.22 -16.52 -9.25
CA GLU A 114 11.25 -15.74 -8.55
C GLU A 114 11.22 -14.29 -9.06
N VAL A 115 11.18 -13.33 -8.14
CA VAL A 115 11.35 -11.91 -8.46
C VAL A 115 12.77 -11.51 -8.11
N ARG A 116 13.56 -11.12 -9.12
CA ARG A 116 14.92 -10.60 -8.96
C ARG A 116 14.92 -9.09 -9.08
N LEU A 117 15.57 -8.43 -8.12
CA LEU A 117 15.74 -6.98 -8.09
C LEU A 117 17.22 -6.63 -8.30
N THR A 118 17.53 -6.07 -9.47
CA THR A 118 18.92 -5.74 -9.86
C THR A 118 19.12 -4.22 -9.88
N PRO A 119 19.96 -3.63 -9.01
CA PRO A 119 20.23 -2.20 -9.03
C PRO A 119 20.90 -1.76 -10.32
N ILE A 120 20.39 -0.68 -10.93
CA ILE A 120 21.15 0.07 -11.94
C ILE A 120 22.05 1.07 -11.20
N LEU A 121 23.36 0.91 -11.39
CA LEU A 121 24.41 1.80 -10.88
C LEU A 121 24.75 2.90 -11.90
#